data_AF-A0AA36BKB6-F1
#
_entry.id   AF-A0AA36BKB6-F1
#
_cell.length_a   1.000
_cell.length_b   1.000
_cell.length_c   1.000
_cell.angle_alpha   90.00
_cell.angle_beta   90.00
_cell.angle_gamma   90.00
#
_symmetry.space_group_name_H-M   'P 1'
#
loop_
_entity.id
_entity.type
_entity.pdbx_description
1 polymer ?
#
loop_
_entity_poly.entity_id
_entity_poly.type
_entity_poly.pdbx_seq_one_letter_code
_entity_poly.pdbx_strand_id
1 'polypeptide(L)'
;MSKLLQGYSRTYQSCDTLYENETEFPPELINDLNSSGFPPYILVLKKHSSIMLLRNLDPAGGHCNGTRYMVVNLHNHLIEADVADGTHAGIRIMIPRIPLTTTEDYPFSFSRKQFPLKLAFERTNPKEWLCEICEANGWKHEQSPIIWRELVDRGGKGVLIGGSNEFEEYAYGYYGVTIDLDGKSMKIIAYENQTTKIELDEEERERIRNEKFIKVCITNASSPVCFSLVDSLLSGKIFGEEKISLCLLDCDPAQTAELQYIAENIQNMAYGLLYLNVFVTSDCEKAFKGSRIIIFLDEVERKEEEKVHRWTERNAVLFGFYGTTLLKVAKSDTLLLVAGNNYMCLNMSILNEIVSHISSRNIIGVSKVIENQAKSVLAEKLPASSCSIDNVVILGSISNDYLIELDKTLVREFDCAVVGPATFSQPLNDIFHQQSWLKKEYVNEVSSRKHVNEMNLRHPTYHLIGHAITTTLNYWWNGLSSNAIFSATLISDGKQNSSVFNLNSFRLQSALNSLEAKVPV
;
A
#
# COMPACT_ATOMS: atom_id res chain seq x y z
N MET A 1 7.51 -44.05 7.26
CA MET A 1 7.78 -43.21 6.07
C MET A 1 6.44 -42.84 5.43
N SER A 2 5.91 -41.62 5.65
CA SER A 2 4.94 -41.03 4.74
C SER A 2 5.61 -39.85 4.05
N LYS A 3 5.69 -39.90 2.72
CA LYS A 3 6.05 -38.72 1.93
C LYS A 3 4.93 -37.71 2.15
N LEU A 4 5.20 -36.66 2.92
CA LEU A 4 4.38 -35.44 2.93
C LEU A 4 4.06 -35.09 1.47
N LEU A 5 2.76 -35.02 1.15
CA LEU A 5 2.25 -34.63 -0.17
C LEU A 5 2.84 -33.26 -0.54
N GLN A 6 3.92 -33.24 -1.31
CA GLN A 6 4.48 -32.05 -1.93
C GLN A 6 3.51 -31.58 -3.02
N GLY A 7 2.79 -30.50 -2.74
CA GLY A 7 1.89 -29.83 -3.68
C GLY A 7 1.52 -28.46 -3.13
N TYR A 8 1.36 -27.47 -4.02
CA TYR A 8 0.95 -26.14 -3.62
C TYR A 8 -0.49 -26.18 -3.04
N SER A 9 -0.70 -25.44 -1.96
CA SER A 9 -2.02 -25.24 -1.35
C SER A 9 -2.70 -24.00 -1.93
N ARG A 10 -4.03 -23.97 -1.85
CA ARG A 10 -4.81 -22.77 -2.14
C ARG A 10 -5.96 -22.64 -1.14
N THR A 11 -6.20 -21.40 -0.74
CA THR A 11 -7.27 -21.02 0.19
C THR A 11 -8.39 -20.32 -0.57
N TYR A 12 -9.62 -20.73 -0.32
CA TYR A 12 -10.82 -20.16 -0.91
C TYR A 12 -11.75 -19.65 0.18
N GLN A 13 -12.01 -18.35 0.21
CA GLN A 13 -13.03 -17.75 1.06
C GLN A 13 -14.40 -17.81 0.36
N SER A 14 -15.46 -18.10 1.12
CA SER A 14 -16.83 -18.07 0.62
C SER A 14 -17.37 -16.64 0.60
N CYS A 15 -18.45 -16.45 -0.16
CA CYS A 15 -19.23 -15.24 -0.16
C CYS A 15 -20.60 -15.58 0.41
N ASP A 16 -20.91 -15.04 1.58
CA ASP A 16 -22.12 -15.37 2.33
C ASP A 16 -23.11 -14.21 2.26
N THR A 17 -24.40 -14.51 2.18
CA THR A 17 -25.49 -13.51 2.07
C THR A 17 -26.62 -13.90 2.98
N LEU A 18 -27.03 -13.00 3.88
CA LEU A 18 -28.20 -13.15 4.74
C LEU A 18 -29.44 -12.64 3.99
N TYR A 19 -30.58 -13.29 4.20
CA TYR A 19 -31.84 -12.83 3.62
C TYR A 19 -32.70 -12.01 4.60
N GLU A 20 -32.53 -12.22 5.92
CA GLU A 20 -33.29 -11.56 6.98
C GLU A 20 -32.37 -11.25 8.17
N ASN A 21 -32.54 -10.08 8.81
CA ASN A 21 -31.84 -9.63 10.02
C ASN A 21 -30.30 -9.44 9.95
N GLU A 22 -29.81 -8.72 8.93
CA GLU A 22 -28.37 -8.38 8.79
C GLU A 22 -27.76 -7.65 10.01
N THR A 23 -28.58 -6.97 10.82
CA THR A 23 -28.13 -6.20 11.99
C THR A 23 -28.10 -6.97 13.30
N GLU A 24 -28.69 -8.17 13.38
CA GLU A 24 -28.78 -8.93 14.64
C GLU A 24 -27.71 -10.03 14.77
N PHE A 25 -27.11 -10.46 13.66
CA PHE A 25 -26.13 -11.55 13.65
C PHE A 25 -24.78 -11.07 13.10
N PRO A 26 -23.72 -11.06 13.92
CA PRO A 26 -22.40 -10.67 13.46
C PRO A 26 -21.89 -11.63 12.37
N PRO A 27 -21.21 -11.13 11.32
CA PRO A 27 -20.70 -11.97 10.22
C PRO A 27 -19.73 -13.05 10.71
N GLU A 28 -19.05 -12.85 11.83
CA GLU A 28 -18.19 -13.84 12.48
C GLU A 28 -18.97 -15.11 12.86
N LEU A 29 -20.19 -14.98 13.38
CA LEU A 29 -21.04 -16.13 13.74
C LEU A 29 -21.39 -16.98 12.52
N ILE A 30 -21.61 -16.33 11.37
CA ILE A 30 -21.98 -17.00 10.11
C ILE A 30 -20.76 -17.72 9.52
N ASN A 31 -19.59 -17.09 9.59
CA ASN A 31 -18.33 -17.67 9.15
C ASN A 31 -17.97 -18.95 9.91
N ASP A 32 -18.40 -19.05 11.18
CA ASP A 32 -18.16 -20.21 12.03
C ASP A 32 -19.14 -21.38 11.80
N LEU A 33 -20.24 -21.17 11.06
CA LEU A 33 -21.18 -22.22 10.71
C LEU A 33 -20.54 -23.24 9.76
N ASN A 34 -20.27 -24.43 10.28
CA ASN A 34 -19.65 -25.55 9.55
C ASN A 34 -20.51 -26.82 9.65
N SER A 35 -21.82 -26.71 9.34
CA SER A 35 -22.71 -27.86 9.37
C SER A 35 -22.31 -28.90 8.31
N SER A 36 -22.65 -30.17 8.57
CA SER A 36 -22.12 -31.32 7.81
C SER A 36 -22.47 -31.31 6.31
N GLY A 37 -23.52 -30.56 5.94
CA GLY A 37 -24.01 -30.36 4.58
C GLY A 37 -23.51 -29.09 3.88
N PHE A 38 -22.66 -28.30 4.53
CA PHE A 38 -22.09 -27.06 4.00
C PHE A 38 -20.57 -27.12 3.88
N PRO A 39 -20.00 -26.52 2.82
CA PRO A 39 -18.57 -26.28 2.75
C PRO A 39 -18.17 -25.19 3.76
N PRO A 40 -16.93 -25.26 4.29
CA PRO A 40 -16.45 -24.28 5.25
C PRO A 40 -16.34 -22.90 4.61
N TYR A 41 -16.47 -21.86 5.45
CA TYR A 41 -16.25 -20.46 5.04
C TYR A 41 -14.87 -20.28 4.41
N ILE A 42 -13.84 -20.85 5.05
CA ILE A 42 -12.48 -20.97 4.51
C ILE A 42 -12.22 -22.42 4.11
N LEU A 43 -12.12 -22.66 2.80
CA LEU A 43 -11.76 -23.96 2.24
C LEU A 43 -10.30 -23.96 1.80
N VAL A 44 -9.45 -24.72 2.50
CA VAL A 44 -8.04 -24.93 2.12
C VAL A 44 -7.90 -26.28 1.44
N LEU A 45 -7.39 -26.28 0.21
CA LEU A 45 -7.13 -27.50 -0.56
C LEU A 45 -5.67 -27.57 -0.98
N LYS A 46 -5.16 -28.79 -1.09
CA LYS A 46 -3.82 -29.07 -1.64
C LYS A 46 -3.97 -29.86 -2.92
N LYS A 47 -3.06 -29.65 -3.87
CA LYS A 47 -2.96 -30.56 -5.01
C LYS A 47 -2.74 -31.99 -4.49
N HIS A 48 -3.44 -32.96 -5.09
CA HIS A 48 -3.48 -34.37 -4.69
C HIS A 48 -4.17 -34.66 -3.34
N SER A 49 -4.86 -33.70 -2.71
CA SER A 49 -5.69 -34.03 -1.54
C SER A 49 -6.96 -34.76 -1.96
N SER A 50 -7.42 -35.70 -1.14
CA SER A 50 -8.73 -36.34 -1.32
C SER A 50 -9.86 -35.42 -0.84
N ILE A 51 -10.88 -35.24 -1.69
CA ILE A 51 -12.05 -34.39 -1.46
C ILE A 51 -13.34 -35.16 -1.72
N MET A 52 -14.44 -34.71 -1.13
CA MET A 52 -15.77 -35.30 -1.25
C MET A 52 -16.79 -34.25 -1.64
N LEU A 53 -17.63 -34.57 -2.62
CA LEU A 53 -18.71 -33.72 -3.12
C LEU A 53 -19.89 -33.68 -2.14
N LEU A 54 -20.46 -32.49 -1.90
CA LEU A 54 -21.54 -32.23 -0.94
C LEU A 54 -22.92 -32.07 -1.60
N ARG A 55 -22.96 -31.96 -2.93
CA ARG A 55 -24.18 -31.77 -3.72
C ARG A 55 -24.10 -32.56 -5.02
N ASN A 56 -25.25 -32.91 -5.56
CA ASN A 56 -25.33 -33.52 -6.88
C ASN A 56 -25.00 -32.45 -7.94
N LEU A 57 -23.99 -32.71 -8.78
CA LEU A 57 -23.67 -31.86 -9.93
C LEU A 57 -24.13 -32.52 -11.23
N ASP A 58 -23.84 -33.81 -11.40
CA ASP A 58 -24.28 -34.62 -12.53
C ASP A 58 -24.44 -36.08 -12.09
N PRO A 59 -25.64 -36.46 -11.61
CA PRO A 59 -25.89 -37.84 -11.18
C PRO A 59 -25.73 -38.89 -12.28
N ALA A 60 -26.01 -38.53 -13.53
CA ALA A 60 -25.90 -39.46 -14.66
C ALA A 60 -24.43 -39.79 -14.98
N GLY A 61 -23.54 -38.80 -14.83
CA GLY A 61 -22.08 -38.95 -14.93
C GLY A 61 -21.38 -39.50 -13.67
N GLY A 62 -22.13 -39.88 -12.63
CA GLY A 62 -21.57 -40.39 -11.38
C GLY A 62 -21.08 -39.31 -10.41
N HIS A 63 -21.37 -38.02 -10.67
CA HIS A 63 -20.97 -36.89 -9.85
C HIS A 63 -22.04 -36.52 -8.81
N CYS A 64 -22.28 -37.46 -7.89
CA CYS A 64 -23.27 -37.38 -6.82
C CYS A 64 -22.66 -36.90 -5.49
N ASN A 65 -23.52 -36.46 -4.56
CA ASN A 65 -23.15 -36.23 -3.16
C ASN A 65 -22.47 -37.47 -2.57
N GLY A 66 -21.36 -37.27 -1.87
CA GLY A 66 -20.53 -38.33 -1.29
C GLY A 66 -19.43 -38.87 -2.20
N THR A 67 -19.46 -38.56 -3.51
CA THR A 67 -18.42 -39.02 -4.45
C THR A 67 -17.07 -38.42 -4.07
N ARG A 68 -16.02 -39.25 -4.05
CA ARG A 68 -14.66 -38.86 -3.68
C ARG A 68 -13.84 -38.57 -4.93
N TYR A 69 -12.99 -37.56 -4.82
CA TYR A 69 -12.09 -37.15 -5.89
C TYR A 69 -10.69 -36.89 -5.35
N MET A 70 -9.72 -37.00 -6.25
CA MET A 70 -8.35 -36.53 -6.04
C MET A 70 -8.17 -35.20 -6.76
N VAL A 71 -7.72 -34.17 -6.04
CA VAL A 71 -7.48 -32.85 -6.63
C VAL A 71 -6.32 -32.93 -7.63
N VAL A 72 -6.58 -32.54 -8.87
CA VAL A 72 -5.58 -32.47 -9.94
C VAL A 72 -4.96 -31.08 -10.01
N ASN A 73 -5.79 -30.04 -10.09
CA ASN A 73 -5.36 -28.64 -10.15
C ASN A 73 -6.37 -27.71 -9.45
N LEU A 74 -5.86 -26.57 -8.99
CA LEU A 74 -6.60 -25.56 -8.24
C LEU A 74 -6.58 -24.23 -9.01
N HIS A 75 -7.73 -23.79 -9.56
CA HIS A 75 -7.90 -22.49 -10.26
C HIS A 75 -8.69 -21.50 -9.40
N ASN A 76 -8.85 -20.24 -9.86
CA ASN A 76 -9.48 -19.20 -9.02
C ASN A 76 -10.98 -19.49 -8.79
N HIS A 77 -11.66 -20.03 -9.81
CA HIS A 77 -13.11 -20.24 -9.81
C HIS A 77 -13.54 -21.67 -10.14
N LEU A 78 -12.59 -22.58 -10.37
CA LEU A 78 -12.82 -24.00 -10.72
C LEU A 78 -11.80 -24.88 -10.01
N ILE A 79 -12.21 -26.09 -9.63
CA ILE A 79 -11.33 -27.15 -9.15
C ILE A 79 -11.37 -28.30 -10.15
N GLU A 80 -10.21 -28.72 -10.63
CA GLU A 80 -10.06 -29.89 -11.48
C GLU A 80 -9.78 -31.10 -10.59
N ALA A 81 -10.60 -32.15 -10.68
CA ALA A 81 -10.46 -33.33 -9.84
C ALA A 81 -10.87 -34.62 -10.57
N ASP A 82 -10.19 -35.72 -10.27
CA ASP A 82 -10.47 -37.06 -10.83
C ASP A 82 -11.21 -37.91 -9.80
N VAL A 83 -12.24 -38.65 -10.22
CA VAL A 83 -12.97 -39.57 -9.33
C VAL A 83 -11.99 -40.60 -8.75
N ALA A 84 -11.97 -40.71 -7.43
CA ALA A 84 -10.97 -41.48 -6.69
C ALA A 84 -11.23 -43.00 -6.74
N ASP A 85 -12.49 -43.42 -6.69
CA ASP A 85 -12.91 -44.82 -6.57
C ASP A 85 -14.26 -45.12 -7.26
N GLY A 86 -14.56 -46.40 -7.48
CA GLY A 86 -15.82 -46.86 -8.09
C GLY A 86 -15.79 -47.05 -9.62
N THR A 87 -16.98 -47.24 -10.23
CA THR A 87 -17.13 -47.55 -11.67
C THR A 87 -16.78 -46.39 -12.60
N HIS A 88 -16.65 -45.18 -12.05
CA HIS A 88 -16.32 -43.94 -12.76
C HIS A 88 -14.91 -43.42 -12.39
N ALA A 89 -14.08 -44.24 -11.75
CA ALA A 89 -12.74 -43.85 -11.32
C ALA A 89 -11.89 -43.33 -12.49
N GLY A 90 -11.14 -42.25 -12.23
CA GLY A 90 -10.31 -41.58 -13.24
C GLY A 90 -11.06 -40.63 -14.18
N ILE A 91 -12.40 -40.56 -14.13
CA ILE A 91 -13.15 -39.53 -14.86
C ILE A 91 -12.89 -38.16 -14.22
N ARG A 92 -12.58 -37.18 -15.05
CA ARG A 92 -12.24 -35.83 -14.64
C ARG A 92 -13.44 -34.90 -14.66
N ILE A 93 -13.59 -34.10 -13.59
CA ILE A 93 -14.61 -33.06 -13.48
C ILE A 93 -13.99 -31.71 -13.14
N MET A 94 -14.64 -30.64 -13.64
CA MET A 94 -14.40 -29.27 -13.23
C MET A 94 -15.51 -28.82 -12.28
N ILE A 95 -15.18 -28.57 -11.03
CA ILE A 95 -16.14 -28.28 -9.96
C ILE A 95 -16.20 -26.75 -9.75
N PRO A 96 -17.32 -26.07 -10.04
CA PRO A 96 -17.48 -24.65 -9.81
C PRO A 96 -17.94 -24.33 -8.38
N ARG A 97 -17.87 -23.05 -8.02
CA ARG A 97 -18.56 -22.54 -6.82
C ARG A 97 -20.06 -22.44 -7.09
N ILE A 98 -20.87 -22.91 -6.16
CA ILE A 98 -22.33 -22.81 -6.22
C ILE A 98 -22.87 -22.13 -4.95
N PRO A 99 -23.97 -21.37 -5.03
CA PRO A 99 -24.68 -20.91 -3.84
C PRO A 99 -25.37 -22.10 -3.16
N LEU A 100 -25.23 -22.18 -1.84
CA LEU A 100 -25.85 -23.18 -0.99
C LEU A 100 -26.71 -22.44 0.03
N THR A 101 -28.01 -22.67 -0.01
CA THR A 101 -28.96 -22.07 0.93
C THR A 101 -29.22 -23.00 2.11
N THR A 102 -29.36 -22.43 3.29
CA THR A 102 -29.59 -23.18 4.54
C THR A 102 -30.90 -23.98 4.44
N THR A 103 -30.84 -25.26 4.82
CA THR A 103 -32.01 -26.15 4.90
C THR A 103 -32.27 -26.66 6.32
N GLU A 104 -31.40 -26.32 7.26
CA GLU A 104 -31.49 -26.66 8.68
C GLU A 104 -32.24 -25.54 9.43
N ASP A 105 -32.92 -25.88 10.51
CA ASP A 105 -33.72 -24.97 11.36
C ASP A 105 -32.82 -24.00 12.16
N TYR A 106 -32.09 -23.14 11.46
CA TYR A 106 -31.43 -21.98 12.05
C TYR A 106 -32.44 -20.85 12.23
N PRO A 107 -32.26 -19.96 13.22
CA PRO A 107 -33.15 -18.82 13.45
C PRO A 107 -33.07 -17.75 12.34
N PHE A 108 -32.26 -17.98 11.30
CA PHE A 108 -32.07 -17.11 10.14
C PHE A 108 -31.78 -17.94 8.89
N SER A 109 -32.08 -17.38 7.72
CA SER A 109 -31.76 -17.98 6.42
C SER A 109 -30.58 -17.28 5.78
N PHE A 110 -29.57 -18.04 5.31
CA PHE A 110 -28.42 -17.51 4.60
C PHE A 110 -28.04 -18.36 3.38
N SER A 111 -27.26 -17.77 2.48
CA SER A 111 -26.71 -18.41 1.29
C SER A 111 -25.19 -18.30 1.30
N ARG A 112 -24.48 -19.43 1.19
CA ARG A 112 -23.02 -19.50 1.08
C ARG A 112 -22.62 -19.88 -0.33
N LYS A 113 -21.93 -18.98 -1.04
CA LYS A 113 -21.36 -19.26 -2.36
C LYS A 113 -19.94 -19.80 -2.22
N GLN A 114 -19.77 -21.11 -2.39
CA GLN A 114 -18.48 -21.80 -2.25
C GLN A 114 -18.44 -23.07 -3.12
N PHE A 115 -17.28 -23.70 -3.28
CA PHE A 115 -17.20 -25.04 -3.87
C PHE A 115 -17.96 -26.05 -3.00
N PRO A 116 -18.83 -26.91 -3.57
CA PRO A 116 -19.63 -27.86 -2.81
C PRO A 116 -18.80 -29.08 -2.40
N LEU A 117 -17.69 -28.87 -1.70
CA LEU A 117 -16.68 -29.87 -1.40
C LEU A 117 -16.21 -29.80 0.06
N LYS A 118 -15.79 -30.94 0.60
CA LYS A 118 -15.01 -31.04 1.85
C LYS A 118 -13.84 -31.99 1.69
N LEU A 119 -12.83 -31.90 2.55
CA LEU A 119 -11.74 -32.88 2.59
C LEU A 119 -12.27 -34.26 3.01
N ALA A 120 -11.84 -35.31 2.31
CA ALA A 120 -12.20 -36.68 2.60
C ALA A 120 -11.11 -37.33 3.47
N PHE A 121 -11.51 -38.05 4.52
CA PHE A 121 -10.58 -38.84 5.34
C PHE A 121 -10.10 -40.09 4.58
N GLU A 122 -8.79 -40.35 4.59
CA GLU A 122 -8.22 -41.64 4.21
C GLU A 122 -8.60 -42.70 5.26
N ARG A 123 -9.09 -43.86 4.82
CA ARG A 123 -9.36 -45.00 5.69
C ARG A 123 -8.07 -45.80 5.87
N THR A 124 -7.31 -45.54 6.92
CA THR A 124 -6.49 -46.59 7.56
C THR A 124 -7.39 -47.38 8.51
N ASN A 125 -7.26 -48.71 8.50
CA ASN A 125 -8.05 -49.60 9.36
C ASN A 125 -7.80 -49.21 10.82
N PRO A 126 -8.81 -48.71 11.57
CA PRO A 126 -8.60 -48.08 12.89
C PRO A 126 -7.90 -48.98 13.92
N LYS A 127 -7.99 -50.30 13.73
CA LYS A 127 -7.38 -51.29 14.62
C LYS A 127 -5.86 -51.43 14.42
N GLU A 128 -5.37 -51.35 13.19
CA GLU A 128 -3.93 -51.50 12.89
C GLU A 128 -3.15 -50.25 13.34
N TRP A 129 -3.69 -49.06 13.00
CA TRP A 129 -3.13 -47.78 13.45
C TRP A 129 -3.05 -47.67 14.98
N LEU A 130 -4.09 -48.13 15.70
CA LEU A 130 -4.11 -48.10 17.15
C LEU A 130 -3.05 -49.02 17.77
N CYS A 131 -2.84 -50.21 17.20
CA CYS A 131 -1.84 -51.15 17.68
C CYS A 131 -0.42 -50.59 17.54
N GLU A 132 -0.08 -50.01 16.40
CA GLU A 132 1.25 -49.44 16.16
C GLU A 132 1.59 -48.29 17.12
N ILE A 133 0.63 -47.39 17.38
CA ILE A 133 0.84 -46.27 18.30
C ILE A 133 0.93 -46.72 19.76
N CYS A 134 0.10 -47.70 20.17
CA CYS A 134 0.16 -48.25 21.52
C CYS A 134 1.49 -48.95 21.78
N GLU A 135 2.02 -49.69 20.80
CA GLU A 135 3.33 -50.35 20.92
C GLU A 135 4.48 -49.35 20.97
N ALA A 136 4.48 -48.32 20.13
CA ALA A 136 5.55 -47.32 20.09
C ALA A 136 5.66 -46.49 21.38
N ASN A 137 4.54 -46.27 22.07
CA ASN A 137 4.47 -45.40 23.26
C ASN A 137 4.25 -46.17 24.58
N GLY A 138 4.20 -47.51 24.54
CA GLY A 138 3.98 -48.34 25.73
C GLY A 138 2.58 -48.20 26.35
N TRP A 139 1.58 -47.81 25.56
CA TRP A 139 0.20 -47.61 26.02
C TRP A 139 -0.62 -48.91 25.93
N LYS A 140 -1.60 -49.08 26.81
CA LYS A 140 -2.56 -50.20 26.76
C LYS A 140 -3.98 -49.65 26.61
N HIS A 141 -4.52 -49.68 25.40
CA HIS A 141 -5.87 -49.19 25.10
C HIS A 141 -6.55 -50.10 24.07
N GLU A 142 -7.79 -50.56 24.35
CA GLU A 142 -8.49 -51.58 23.55
C GLU A 142 -9.66 -51.03 22.71
N GLN A 143 -10.04 -49.77 22.92
CA GLN A 143 -11.03 -49.04 22.12
C GLN A 143 -10.33 -47.86 21.45
N SER A 144 -10.90 -47.24 20.40
CA SER A 144 -10.29 -46.04 19.81
C SER A 144 -10.26 -44.93 20.88
N PRO A 145 -9.09 -44.53 21.42
CA PRO A 145 -9.05 -43.26 22.11
C PRO A 145 -9.26 -42.22 21.02
N ILE A 146 -10.19 -41.30 21.24
CA ILE A 146 -10.43 -40.19 20.33
C ILE A 146 -9.09 -39.47 20.14
N ILE A 147 -8.61 -39.44 18.89
CA ILE A 147 -7.33 -38.87 18.51
C ILE A 147 -7.33 -37.38 18.87
N TRP A 148 -6.22 -36.93 19.44
CA TRP A 148 -5.84 -35.54 19.59
C TRP A 148 -6.18 -34.72 18.35
N ARG A 149 -6.81 -33.56 18.56
CA ARG A 149 -7.12 -32.60 17.51
C ARG A 149 -5.83 -31.88 17.14
N GLU A 150 -5.03 -32.48 16.26
CA GLU A 150 -3.90 -31.81 15.62
C GLU A 150 -4.47 -30.79 14.61
N LEU A 151 -4.73 -29.56 15.09
CA LEU A 151 -5.29 -28.45 14.31
C LEU A 151 -4.30 -27.85 13.29
N VAL A 152 -3.11 -28.41 13.14
CA VAL A 152 -2.04 -27.85 12.30
C VAL A 152 -2.18 -28.28 10.83
N ASP A 153 -2.76 -29.46 10.55
CA ASP A 153 -2.80 -30.03 9.19
C ASP A 153 -3.89 -29.45 8.26
N ARG A 154 -4.81 -28.62 8.78
CA ARG A 154 -5.84 -27.93 7.99
C ARG A 154 -5.46 -26.52 7.56
N GLY A 155 -4.27 -26.03 7.92
CA GLY A 155 -3.83 -24.67 7.58
C GLY A 155 -4.68 -23.57 8.22
N GLY A 156 -5.45 -23.89 9.27
CA GLY A 156 -6.04 -22.87 10.14
C GLY A 156 -4.95 -22.28 11.04
N LYS A 157 -4.96 -20.96 11.24
CA LYS A 157 -4.05 -20.32 12.20
C LYS A 157 -4.39 -20.89 13.59
N GLY A 158 -3.41 -21.47 14.29
CA GLY A 158 -3.61 -21.94 15.65
C GLY A 158 -4.20 -20.81 16.51
N VAL A 159 -5.34 -21.06 17.15
CA VAL A 159 -5.99 -20.08 18.02
C VAL A 159 -5.67 -20.46 19.45
N LEU A 160 -5.11 -19.50 20.20
CA LEU A 160 -4.88 -19.65 21.63
C LEU A 160 -6.24 -19.77 22.33
N ILE A 161 -6.55 -20.94 22.91
CA ILE A 161 -7.83 -21.22 23.58
C ILE A 161 -7.97 -20.40 24.88
N GLY A 162 -6.84 -20.00 25.49
CA GLY A 162 -6.80 -19.26 26.75
C GLY A 162 -5.81 -19.88 27.71
N GLY A 163 -5.98 -19.63 29.01
CA GLY A 163 -5.24 -20.30 30.08
C GLY A 163 -5.78 -21.70 30.36
N SER A 164 -5.33 -22.30 31.47
CA SER A 164 -5.75 -23.65 31.88
C SER A 164 -7.26 -23.74 32.15
N ASN A 165 -7.86 -22.68 32.67
CA ASN A 165 -9.28 -22.66 33.05
C ASN A 165 -10.17 -22.61 31.81
N GLU A 166 -9.82 -21.79 30.81
CA GLU A 166 -10.55 -21.70 29.55
C GLU A 166 -10.44 -23.02 28.76
N PHE A 167 -9.29 -23.71 28.85
CA PHE A 167 -9.12 -25.05 28.30
C PHE A 167 -9.96 -26.09 29.04
N GLU A 168 -10.03 -26.05 30.38
CA GLU A 168 -10.87 -26.95 31.18
C GLU A 168 -12.35 -26.72 30.91
N GLU A 169 -12.81 -25.48 30.84
CA GLU A 169 -14.19 -25.14 30.47
C GLU A 169 -14.51 -25.63 29.06
N TYR A 170 -13.58 -25.51 28.12
CA TYR A 170 -13.72 -26.06 26.78
C TYR A 170 -13.79 -27.60 26.79
N ALA A 171 -12.91 -28.26 27.54
CA ALA A 171 -12.87 -29.71 27.66
C ALA A 171 -14.12 -30.27 28.33
N TYR A 172 -14.62 -29.59 29.37
CA TYR A 172 -15.85 -29.95 30.06
C TYR A 172 -17.07 -29.68 29.19
N GLY A 173 -17.18 -28.50 28.59
CA GLY A 173 -18.33 -28.12 27.77
C GLY A 173 -18.49 -28.98 26.52
N TYR A 174 -17.39 -29.44 25.92
CA TYR A 174 -17.44 -30.20 24.68
C TYR A 174 -17.34 -31.72 24.87
N TYR A 175 -16.58 -32.19 25.86
CA TYR A 175 -16.32 -33.62 26.08
C TYR A 175 -16.85 -34.15 27.42
N GLY A 176 -17.36 -33.28 28.31
CA GLY A 176 -17.81 -33.67 29.64
C GLY A 176 -16.68 -34.12 30.57
N VAL A 177 -15.42 -33.78 30.24
CA VAL A 177 -14.24 -34.20 30.99
C VAL A 177 -13.82 -33.07 31.93
N THR A 178 -13.72 -33.38 33.23
CA THR A 178 -13.08 -32.52 34.23
C THR A 178 -11.68 -33.03 34.49
N ILE A 179 -10.69 -32.14 34.50
CA ILE A 179 -9.30 -32.46 34.81
C ILE A 179 -9.03 -31.93 36.23
N ASP A 180 -8.55 -32.78 37.13
CA ASP A 180 -8.05 -32.33 38.43
C ASP A 180 -6.57 -31.93 38.26
N LEU A 181 -6.32 -30.66 37.92
CA LEU A 181 -4.97 -30.12 37.84
C LEU A 181 -4.47 -29.72 39.22
N ASP A 182 -3.37 -30.32 39.67
CA ASP A 182 -2.72 -29.89 40.90
C ASP A 182 -2.02 -28.53 40.72
N GLY A 183 -1.89 -27.76 41.80
CA GLY A 183 -1.31 -26.42 41.76
C GLY A 183 0.15 -26.35 41.27
N LYS A 184 0.83 -27.51 41.16
CA LYS A 184 2.16 -27.63 40.59
C LYS A 184 2.10 -27.68 39.06
N SER A 185 1.20 -28.48 38.49
CA SER A 185 1.00 -28.56 37.03
C SER A 185 0.48 -27.26 36.44
N MET A 186 -0.42 -26.57 37.12
CA MET A 186 -0.88 -25.23 36.68
C MET A 186 0.26 -24.22 36.54
N LYS A 187 1.24 -24.23 37.47
CA LYS A 187 2.39 -23.33 37.38
C LYS A 187 3.30 -23.64 36.21
N ILE A 188 3.44 -24.91 35.86
CA ILE A 188 4.21 -25.37 34.70
C ILE A 188 3.53 -24.89 33.41
N ILE A 189 2.22 -25.12 33.28
CA ILE A 189 1.43 -24.69 32.10
C ILE A 189 1.47 -23.17 31.95
N ALA A 190 1.32 -22.41 33.05
CA ALA A 190 1.39 -20.95 33.00
C ALA A 190 2.76 -20.45 32.53
N TYR A 191 3.85 -21.11 32.97
CA TYR A 191 5.20 -20.78 32.54
C TYR A 191 5.43 -21.12 31.06
N GLU A 192 4.96 -22.28 30.59
CA GLU A 192 5.06 -22.69 29.18
C GLU A 192 4.26 -21.78 28.25
N ASN A 193 3.04 -21.40 28.65
CA ASN A 193 2.21 -20.44 27.90
C ASN A 193 2.86 -19.06 27.83
N GLN A 194 3.43 -18.58 28.93
CA GLN A 194 4.16 -17.32 28.95
C GLN A 194 5.37 -17.34 28.01
N THR A 195 6.12 -18.45 28.01
CA THR A 195 7.27 -18.63 27.13
C THR A 195 6.86 -18.65 25.66
N THR A 196 5.83 -19.43 25.31
CA THR A 196 5.27 -19.50 23.95
C THR A 196 4.75 -18.15 23.47
N LYS A 197 4.11 -17.37 24.36
CA LYS A 197 3.63 -16.03 24.01
C LYS A 197 4.78 -15.08 23.70
N ILE A 198 5.87 -15.17 24.46
CA ILE A 198 7.09 -14.39 24.20
C ILE A 198 7.67 -14.77 22.83
N GLU A 199 7.77 -16.07 22.53
CA GLU A 199 8.28 -16.57 21.24
C GLU A 199 7.42 -16.10 20.06
N LEU A 200 6.09 -16.22 20.14
CA LEU A 200 5.18 -15.74 19.08
C LEU A 200 5.24 -14.22 18.88
N ASP A 201 5.35 -13.46 19.97
CA ASP A 201 5.51 -12.01 19.90
C ASP A 201 6.88 -11.64 19.31
N GLU A 202 7.91 -12.46 19.51
CA GLU A 202 9.25 -12.28 18.94
C GLU A 202 9.26 -12.66 17.45
N GLU A 203 8.61 -13.75 17.05
CA GLU A 203 8.42 -14.15 15.64
C GLU A 203 7.65 -13.09 14.85
N GLU A 204 6.55 -12.54 15.38
CA GLU A 204 5.81 -11.46 14.71
C GLU A 204 6.66 -10.18 14.62
N ARG A 205 7.46 -9.87 15.65
CA ARG A 205 8.43 -8.76 15.59
C ARG A 205 9.52 -9.01 14.54
N GLU A 206 9.96 -10.25 14.35
CA GLU A 206 10.92 -10.59 13.29
C GLU A 206 10.29 -10.51 11.90
N ARG A 207 9.04 -10.96 11.74
CA ARG A 207 8.26 -10.79 10.50
C ARG A 207 8.13 -9.32 10.14
N ILE A 208 7.79 -8.48 11.12
CA ILE A 208 7.71 -7.02 10.98
C ILE A 208 9.10 -6.39 10.72
N ARG A 209 10.17 -7.01 11.20
CA ARG A 209 11.53 -6.53 10.93
C ARG A 209 11.99 -6.85 9.50
N ASN A 210 11.46 -7.93 8.94
CA ASN A 210 11.87 -8.49 7.64
C ASN A 210 10.97 -8.04 6.47
N GLU A 211 9.75 -7.55 6.72
CA GLU A 211 8.92 -6.93 5.66
C GLU A 211 9.58 -5.63 5.16
N LYS A 212 9.75 -5.53 3.83
CA LYS A 212 10.28 -4.33 3.19
C LYS A 212 9.18 -3.29 3.12
N PHE A 213 9.48 -2.08 3.57
CA PHE A 213 8.60 -0.93 3.48
C PHE A 213 9.38 0.33 3.09
N ILE A 214 8.69 1.27 2.47
CA ILE A 214 9.23 2.59 2.14
C ILE A 214 8.86 3.53 3.29
N LYS A 215 9.86 4.02 4.02
CA LYS A 215 9.65 5.04 5.06
C LYS A 215 9.58 6.44 4.42
N VAL A 216 8.44 7.10 4.56
CA VAL A 216 8.18 8.45 4.05
C VAL A 216 7.98 9.40 5.23
N CYS A 217 8.77 10.47 5.29
CA CYS A 217 8.65 11.53 6.29
C CYS A 217 8.04 12.78 5.66
N ILE A 218 7.01 13.36 6.28
CA ILE A 218 6.41 14.64 5.90
C ILE A 218 6.69 15.64 7.02
N THR A 219 7.38 16.73 6.72
CA THR A 219 7.62 17.83 7.67
C THR A 219 6.46 18.83 7.63
N ASN A 220 6.32 19.67 8.66
CA ASN A 220 5.17 20.55 8.86
C ASN A 220 3.83 19.82 8.59
N ALA A 221 3.71 18.60 9.12
CA ALA A 221 2.62 17.69 8.76
C ALA A 221 1.25 18.10 9.34
N SER A 222 1.20 19.10 10.23
CA SER A 222 -0.03 19.79 10.63
C SER A 222 -0.65 20.58 9.48
N SER A 223 0.13 20.90 8.44
CA SER A 223 -0.35 21.59 7.25
C SER A 223 -1.48 20.81 6.56
N PRO A 224 -2.55 21.48 6.10
CA PRO A 224 -3.63 20.84 5.35
C PRO A 224 -3.17 20.14 4.06
N VAL A 225 -1.97 20.45 3.54
CA VAL A 225 -1.34 19.75 2.41
C VAL A 225 -1.15 18.26 2.73
N CYS A 226 -0.88 17.92 3.99
CA CYS A 226 -0.60 16.56 4.44
C CYS A 226 -1.74 15.60 4.07
N PHE A 227 -3.00 15.97 4.31
CA PHE A 227 -4.16 15.15 3.96
C PHE A 227 -4.21 14.81 2.47
N SER A 228 -4.01 15.81 1.61
CA SER A 228 -4.00 15.61 0.14
C SER A 228 -2.85 14.72 -0.31
N LEU A 229 -1.71 14.75 0.39
CA LEU A 229 -0.55 13.92 0.08
C LEU A 229 -0.78 12.47 0.49
N VAL A 230 -1.31 12.24 1.70
CA VAL A 230 -1.43 10.90 2.27
C VAL A 230 -2.32 10.02 1.42
N ASP A 231 -3.46 10.52 0.95
CA ASP A 231 -4.34 9.79 0.04
C ASP A 231 -3.59 9.34 -1.22
N SER A 232 -2.76 10.22 -1.79
CA SER A 232 -2.02 9.91 -3.01
C SER A 232 -0.88 8.92 -2.75
N LEU A 233 -0.13 9.09 -1.66
CA LEU A 233 0.97 8.21 -1.27
C LEU A 233 0.45 6.79 -0.98
N LEU A 234 -0.65 6.66 -0.24
CA LEU A 234 -1.23 5.38 0.17
C LEU A 234 -2.19 4.75 -0.85
N SER A 235 -2.48 5.45 -1.97
CA SER A 235 -3.36 4.93 -3.04
C SER A 235 -2.73 3.82 -3.90
N GLY A 236 -1.41 3.61 -3.83
CA GLY A 236 -0.67 2.70 -4.68
C GLY A 236 -0.35 3.23 -6.09
N LYS A 237 -0.83 4.43 -6.44
CA LYS A 237 -0.55 5.05 -7.75
C LYS A 237 0.93 5.37 -7.97
N ILE A 238 1.65 5.70 -6.89
CA ILE A 238 3.05 6.12 -6.93
C ILE A 238 3.97 4.90 -6.76
N PHE A 239 3.75 4.11 -5.72
CA PHE A 239 4.67 3.06 -5.29
C PHE A 239 4.20 1.63 -5.60
N GLY A 240 3.06 1.46 -6.29
CA GLY A 240 2.48 0.15 -6.56
C GLY A 240 1.98 -0.53 -5.28
N GLU A 241 2.36 -1.79 -5.08
CA GLU A 241 1.94 -2.62 -3.93
C GLU A 241 2.89 -2.52 -2.72
N GLU A 242 3.93 -1.67 -2.80
CA GLU A 242 4.89 -1.48 -1.71
C GLU A 242 4.22 -0.92 -0.45
N LYS A 243 4.58 -1.49 0.70
CA LYS A 243 4.11 -1.01 2.01
C LYS A 243 4.79 0.29 2.39
N ILE A 244 4.05 1.20 3.02
CA ILE A 244 4.53 2.54 3.36
C ILE A 244 4.47 2.74 4.87
N SER A 245 5.60 3.13 5.46
CA SER A 245 5.65 3.60 6.85
C SER A 245 5.67 5.13 6.84
N LEU A 246 4.58 5.73 7.33
CA LEU A 246 4.42 7.17 7.33
C LEU A 246 4.93 7.78 8.63
N CYS A 247 5.78 8.79 8.52
CA CYS A 247 6.23 9.62 9.63
C CYS A 247 5.75 11.06 9.43
N LEU A 248 4.99 11.57 10.41
CA LEU A 248 4.52 12.95 10.45
C LEU A 248 5.39 13.72 11.45
N LEU A 249 6.04 14.77 10.96
CA LEU A 249 6.90 15.65 11.74
C LEU A 249 6.31 17.07 11.77
N ASP A 250 6.24 17.64 12.96
CA ASP A 250 6.08 19.08 13.16
C ASP A 250 7.04 19.52 14.27
N CYS A 251 7.89 20.50 13.96
CA CYS A 251 8.90 20.97 14.88
C CYS A 251 8.32 21.86 15.99
N ASP A 252 7.08 22.34 15.84
CA ASP A 252 6.37 23.09 16.88
C ASP A 252 5.69 22.12 17.85
N PRO A 253 6.13 22.04 19.12
CA PRO A 253 5.52 21.16 20.12
C PRO A 253 4.03 21.45 20.36
N ALA A 254 3.56 22.68 20.08
CA ALA A 254 2.15 23.03 20.20
C ALA A 254 1.25 22.25 19.24
N GLN A 255 1.79 21.81 18.10
CA GLN A 255 1.06 21.07 17.07
C GLN A 255 0.96 19.56 17.34
N THR A 256 1.54 19.07 18.43
CA THR A 256 1.55 17.64 18.76
C THR A 256 0.14 17.04 18.81
N ALA A 257 -0.84 17.78 19.37
CA ALA A 257 -2.23 17.31 19.45
C ALA A 257 -2.89 17.23 18.07
N GLU A 258 -2.64 18.22 17.20
CA GLU A 258 -3.16 18.24 15.83
C GLU A 258 -2.53 17.12 14.99
N LEU A 259 -1.21 16.91 15.09
CA LEU A 259 -0.54 15.79 14.44
C LEU A 259 -1.08 14.43 14.87
N GLN A 260 -1.34 14.25 16.16
CA GLN A 260 -1.90 13.02 16.70
C GLN A 260 -3.30 12.78 16.13
N TYR A 261 -4.13 13.83 16.08
CA TYR A 261 -5.43 13.78 15.42
C TYR A 261 -5.30 13.39 13.94
N ILE A 262 -4.39 14.00 13.19
CA ILE A 262 -4.14 13.66 11.78
C ILE A 262 -3.75 12.18 11.64
N ALA A 263 -2.84 11.70 12.47
CA ALA A 263 -2.38 10.31 12.45
C ALA A 263 -3.52 9.32 12.74
N GLU A 264 -4.38 9.61 13.72
CA GLU A 264 -5.56 8.79 14.03
C GLU A 264 -6.57 8.78 12.87
N ASN A 265 -6.79 9.91 12.21
CA ASN A 265 -7.65 9.98 11.03
C ASN A 265 -7.09 9.12 9.89
N ILE A 266 -5.78 9.18 9.63
CA ILE A 266 -5.13 8.34 8.60
C ILE A 266 -5.26 6.85 8.94
N GLN A 267 -5.14 6.48 10.21
CA GLN A 267 -5.35 5.10 10.64
C GLN A 267 -6.81 4.65 10.40
N ASN A 268 -7.77 5.52 10.70
CA ASN A 268 -9.20 5.25 10.48
C ASN A 268 -9.59 5.13 9.00
N MET A 269 -8.77 5.65 8.08
CA MET A 269 -8.97 5.46 6.63
C MET A 269 -8.65 4.02 6.16
N ALA A 270 -8.04 3.20 7.02
CA ALA A 270 -7.80 1.77 6.79
C ALA A 270 -7.08 1.44 5.45
N TYR A 271 -6.08 2.25 5.09
CA TYR A 271 -5.31 2.03 3.87
C TYR A 271 -4.51 0.71 3.92
N GLY A 272 -4.79 -0.19 2.96
CA GLY A 272 -4.13 -1.50 2.90
C GLY A 272 -2.62 -1.44 2.65
N LEU A 273 -2.08 -0.33 2.12
CA LEU A 273 -0.64 -0.14 1.90
C LEU A 273 0.08 0.47 3.10
N LEU A 274 -0.66 0.96 4.12
CA LEU A 274 -0.06 1.44 5.35
C LEU A 274 0.54 0.25 6.12
N TYR A 275 1.84 0.32 6.41
CA TYR A 275 2.58 -0.78 7.01
C TYR A 275 2.24 -0.99 8.49
N LEU A 276 2.27 0.11 9.25
CA LEU A 276 2.05 0.17 10.70
C LEU A 276 1.37 1.50 11.03
N ASN A 277 1.10 1.71 12.31
CA ASN A 277 0.67 3.00 12.84
C ASN A 277 1.57 4.14 12.35
N VAL A 278 0.92 5.23 11.95
CA VAL A 278 1.59 6.48 11.57
C VAL A 278 2.45 6.97 12.75
N PHE A 279 3.74 7.17 12.50
CA PHE A 279 4.70 7.62 13.50
C PHE A 279 4.67 9.15 13.59
N VAL A 280 4.27 9.68 14.74
CA VAL A 280 4.22 11.12 15.01
C VAL A 280 5.41 11.53 15.87
N THR A 281 6.08 12.62 15.52
CA THR A 281 7.16 13.16 16.36
C THR A 281 7.38 14.65 16.13
N SER A 282 7.99 15.32 17.11
CA SER A 282 8.55 16.67 16.97
C SER A 282 10.08 16.68 16.86
N ASP A 283 10.71 15.51 16.92
CA ASP A 283 12.15 15.33 16.88
C ASP A 283 12.61 14.97 15.46
N CYS A 284 13.35 15.89 14.84
CA CYS A 284 13.85 15.73 13.47
C CYS A 284 14.82 14.55 13.33
N GLU A 285 15.66 14.26 14.33
CA GLU A 285 16.62 13.16 14.26
C GLU A 285 15.86 11.81 14.18
N LYS A 286 14.80 11.65 14.98
CA LYS A 286 13.93 10.46 14.93
C LYS A 286 13.13 10.37 13.63
N ALA A 287 12.61 11.49 13.16
CA ALA A 287 11.83 11.56 11.93
C ALA A 287 12.66 11.16 10.70
N PHE A 288 13.85 11.72 10.55
CA PHE A 288 14.70 11.52 9.38
C PHE A 288 15.45 10.19 9.40
N LYS A 289 15.70 9.61 10.58
CA LYS A 289 16.43 8.34 10.71
C LYS A 289 15.77 7.23 9.91
N GLY A 290 16.50 6.71 8.92
CA GLY A 290 16.07 5.61 8.06
C GLY A 290 14.97 5.96 7.04
N SER A 291 14.59 7.22 6.90
CA SER A 291 13.60 7.66 5.92
C SER A 291 14.17 7.58 4.50
N ARG A 292 13.45 6.93 3.60
CA ARG A 292 13.83 6.80 2.17
C ARG A 292 13.43 8.04 1.38
N ILE A 293 12.35 8.69 1.80
CA ILE A 293 11.81 9.92 1.20
C ILE A 293 11.48 10.89 2.33
N ILE A 294 11.91 12.14 2.19
CA ILE A 294 11.59 13.24 3.10
C ILE A 294 10.99 14.38 2.27
N ILE A 295 9.76 14.76 2.60
CA ILE A 295 9.01 15.82 1.92
C ILE A 295 8.97 17.03 2.85
N PHE A 296 9.66 18.10 2.45
CA PHE A 296 9.67 19.36 3.19
C PHE A 296 8.48 20.22 2.80
N LEU A 297 7.54 20.41 3.73
CA LEU A 297 6.40 21.34 3.56
C LEU A 297 6.58 22.65 4.34
N ASP A 298 7.69 22.78 5.08
CA ASP A 298 7.97 23.99 5.85
C ASP A 298 8.21 25.18 4.92
N GLU A 299 7.31 26.16 5.03
CA GLU A 299 7.46 27.46 4.40
C GLU A 299 7.42 28.53 5.48
N VAL A 300 8.54 29.25 5.64
CA VAL A 300 8.60 30.34 6.60
C VAL A 300 7.84 31.52 5.99
N GLU A 301 6.70 31.87 6.57
CA GLU A 301 5.95 33.06 6.15
C GLU A 301 6.70 34.35 6.51
N ARG A 302 6.60 35.34 5.61
CA ARG A 302 7.14 36.68 5.82
C ARG A 302 6.21 37.44 6.75
N LYS A 303 6.75 38.02 7.83
CA LYS A 303 5.95 38.87 8.72
C LYS A 303 5.69 40.23 8.07
N GLU A 304 4.59 40.87 8.45
CA GLU A 304 4.31 42.25 8.06
C GLU A 304 5.50 43.16 8.43
N GLU A 305 5.89 44.04 7.51
CA GLU A 305 7.04 44.96 7.63
C GLU A 305 8.43 44.30 7.77
N GLU A 306 8.54 42.97 7.67
CA GLU A 306 9.82 42.29 7.76
C GLU A 306 10.70 42.57 6.53
N LYS A 307 11.97 42.93 6.78
CA LYS A 307 12.97 43.10 5.71
C LYS A 307 13.31 41.74 5.07
N VAL A 308 13.43 41.71 3.75
CA VAL A 308 13.73 40.49 2.96
C VAL A 308 14.96 39.74 3.49
N HIS A 309 16.02 40.44 3.88
CA HIS A 309 17.22 39.82 4.43
C HIS A 309 16.95 38.99 5.72
N ARG A 310 16.16 39.53 6.66
CA ARG A 310 15.81 38.80 7.89
C ARG A 310 14.92 37.60 7.62
N TRP A 311 13.97 37.75 6.69
CA TRP A 311 13.13 36.65 6.25
C TRP A 311 13.94 35.52 5.60
N THR A 312 14.93 35.90 4.78
CA THR A 312 15.88 34.96 4.16
C THR A 312 16.74 34.25 5.21
N GLU A 313 17.25 34.99 6.19
CA GLU A 313 18.05 34.44 7.30
C GLU A 313 17.25 33.41 8.11
N ARG A 314 15.99 33.68 8.43
CA ARG A 314 15.09 32.71 9.11
C ARG A 314 14.92 31.42 8.31
N ASN A 315 14.73 31.50 6.99
CA ASN A 315 14.66 30.32 6.12
C ASN A 315 15.98 29.53 6.13
N ALA A 316 17.11 30.23 6.04
CA ALA A 316 18.42 29.61 6.05
C ALA A 316 18.74 28.91 7.38
N VAL A 317 18.32 29.49 8.51
CA VAL A 317 18.45 28.87 9.84
C VAL A 317 17.66 27.56 9.90
N LEU A 318 16.41 27.55 9.42
CA LEU A 318 15.57 26.35 9.44
C LEU A 318 16.15 25.23 8.58
N PHE A 319 16.50 25.50 7.33
CA PHE A 319 17.08 24.50 6.44
C PHE A 319 18.52 24.13 6.79
N GLY A 320 19.26 25.02 7.45
CA GLY A 320 20.54 24.70 8.07
C GLY A 320 20.39 23.70 9.22
N PHE A 321 19.37 23.87 10.06
CA PHE A 321 19.02 22.91 11.10
C PHE A 321 18.60 21.54 10.52
N TYR A 322 17.77 21.51 9.47
CA TYR A 322 17.46 20.25 8.77
C TYR A 322 18.70 19.62 8.15
N GLY A 323 19.54 20.39 7.46
CA GLY A 323 20.79 19.91 6.86
C GLY A 323 21.71 19.24 7.89
N THR A 324 21.95 19.90 9.03
CA THR A 324 22.80 19.36 10.10
C THR A 324 22.22 18.09 10.73
N THR A 325 20.89 18.00 10.84
CA THR A 325 20.19 16.80 11.32
C THR A 325 20.34 15.66 10.31
N LEU A 326 20.04 15.91 9.03
CA LEU A 326 20.17 14.94 7.93
C LEU A 326 21.59 14.40 7.81
N LEU A 327 22.61 15.26 7.95
CA LEU A 327 24.02 14.87 7.93
C LEU A 327 24.34 13.76 8.95
N LYS A 328 23.66 13.75 10.10
CA LYS A 328 23.88 12.75 11.15
C LYS A 328 23.12 11.43 10.91
N VAL A 329 21.88 11.49 10.40
CA VAL A 329 20.94 10.34 10.47
C VAL A 329 20.42 9.82 9.13
N ALA A 330 20.51 10.62 8.05
CA ALA A 330 19.95 10.26 6.76
C ALA A 330 20.89 9.33 5.98
N LYS A 331 20.32 8.42 5.19
CA LYS A 331 21.08 7.53 4.32
C LYS A 331 21.45 8.27 3.02
N SER A 332 22.50 7.82 2.33
CA SER A 332 22.95 8.43 1.07
C SER A 332 21.93 8.30 -0.07
N ASP A 333 21.05 7.31 -0.01
CA ASP A 333 19.98 7.06 -0.99
C ASP A 333 18.67 7.78 -0.65
N THR A 334 18.60 8.55 0.45
CA THR A 334 17.40 9.30 0.82
C THR A 334 17.06 10.36 -0.24
N LEU A 335 15.80 10.40 -0.67
CA LEU A 335 15.23 11.41 -1.56
C LEU A 335 14.70 12.59 -0.75
N LEU A 336 15.19 13.79 -1.02
CA LEU A 336 14.77 15.05 -0.41
C LEU A 336 13.90 15.82 -1.42
N LEU A 337 12.61 15.93 -1.13
CA LEU A 337 11.64 16.70 -1.90
C LEU A 337 11.35 18.00 -1.17
N VAL A 338 11.84 19.12 -1.69
CA VAL A 338 11.59 20.45 -1.15
C VAL A 338 10.36 21.03 -1.84
N ALA A 339 9.27 21.17 -1.10
CA ALA A 339 8.10 21.93 -1.55
C ALA A 339 8.14 23.35 -0.97
N GLY A 340 7.44 24.27 -1.62
CA GLY A 340 7.36 25.68 -1.20
C GLY A 340 7.58 26.64 -2.36
N ASN A 341 7.03 27.84 -2.23
CA ASN A 341 6.99 28.80 -3.34
C ASN A 341 8.10 29.87 -3.25
N ASN A 342 8.60 30.18 -2.05
CA ASN A 342 9.39 31.41 -1.84
C ASN A 342 10.93 31.25 -1.79
N TYR A 343 11.46 30.18 -1.17
CA TYR A 343 12.91 30.01 -1.03
C TYR A 343 13.39 28.61 -1.39
N MET A 344 12.61 27.86 -2.18
CA MET A 344 12.92 26.47 -2.52
C MET A 344 14.34 26.31 -3.07
N CYS A 345 14.77 27.18 -3.99
CA CYS A 345 16.13 27.14 -4.54
C CYS A 345 17.19 27.36 -3.45
N LEU A 346 17.04 28.40 -2.62
CA LEU A 346 17.97 28.65 -1.50
C LEU A 346 18.03 27.44 -0.55
N ASN A 347 16.87 26.92 -0.17
CA ASN A 347 16.73 25.80 0.75
C ASN A 347 17.43 24.55 0.21
N MET A 348 17.25 24.23 -1.08
CA MET A 348 17.94 23.14 -1.74
C MET A 348 19.47 23.32 -1.76
N SER A 349 19.95 24.54 -2.05
CA SER A 349 21.40 24.84 -2.01
C SER A 349 21.99 24.59 -0.63
N ILE A 350 21.32 25.06 0.43
CA ILE A 350 21.77 24.88 1.81
C ILE A 350 21.83 23.39 2.16
N LEU A 351 20.80 22.62 1.80
CA LEU A 351 20.79 21.18 2.05
C LEU A 351 21.94 20.48 1.32
N ASN A 352 22.22 20.85 0.08
CA ASN A 352 23.30 20.24 -0.72
C ASN A 352 24.70 20.62 -0.23
N GLU A 353 24.87 21.83 0.26
CA GLU A 353 26.14 22.28 0.83
C GLU A 353 26.46 21.55 2.14
N ILE A 354 25.46 21.35 3.01
CA ILE A 354 25.65 20.70 4.30
C ILE A 354 25.69 19.16 4.16
N VAL A 355 24.80 18.57 3.36
CA VAL A 355 24.58 17.12 3.28
C VAL A 355 25.34 16.52 2.10
N SER A 356 26.67 16.51 2.21
CA SER A 356 27.58 16.09 1.13
C SER A 356 27.49 14.61 0.72
N HIS A 357 26.96 13.72 1.58
CA HIS A 357 26.88 12.29 1.30
C HIS A 357 25.61 11.88 0.54
N ILE A 358 24.59 12.75 0.48
CA ILE A 358 23.42 12.56 -0.38
C ILE A 358 23.75 13.14 -1.74
N SER A 359 23.46 12.38 -2.80
CA SER A 359 23.67 12.87 -4.16
C SER A 359 22.81 14.11 -4.41
N SER A 360 23.38 15.14 -5.05
CA SER A 360 22.66 16.33 -5.49
C SER A 360 21.45 16.00 -6.40
N ARG A 361 21.45 14.83 -7.04
CA ARG A 361 20.33 14.29 -7.84
C ARG A 361 19.13 13.85 -7.00
N ASN A 362 19.36 13.52 -5.73
CA ASN A 362 18.31 13.15 -4.78
C ASN A 362 17.72 14.37 -4.06
N ILE A 363 18.11 15.59 -4.42
CA ILE A 363 17.55 16.83 -3.88
C ILE A 363 16.74 17.50 -4.98
N ILE A 364 15.41 17.49 -4.82
CA ILE A 364 14.46 17.89 -5.87
C ILE A 364 13.54 18.98 -5.32
N GLY A 365 13.41 20.06 -6.08
CA GLY A 365 12.42 21.10 -5.83
C GLY A 365 11.17 20.90 -6.68
N VAL A 366 10.01 21.05 -6.07
CA VAL A 366 8.70 20.84 -6.71
C VAL A 366 8.26 22.07 -7.49
N SER A 367 8.63 22.12 -8.78
CA SER A 367 8.23 23.21 -9.70
C SER A 367 6.88 23.03 -10.37
N LYS A 368 6.25 21.87 -10.15
CA LYS A 368 5.05 21.44 -10.88
C LYS A 368 3.83 22.34 -10.64
N VAL A 369 3.80 23.07 -9.52
CA VAL A 369 2.75 24.06 -9.22
C VAL A 369 2.67 25.13 -10.31
N ILE A 370 3.82 25.75 -10.65
CA ILE A 370 3.87 26.80 -11.68
C ILE A 370 3.62 26.21 -13.06
N GLU A 371 4.13 25.00 -13.35
CA GLU A 371 3.83 24.31 -14.61
C GLU A 371 2.32 24.10 -14.80
N ASN A 372 1.61 23.63 -13.76
CA ASN A 372 0.17 23.39 -13.81
C ASN A 372 -0.61 24.71 -13.98
N GLN A 373 -0.18 25.78 -13.32
CA GLN A 373 -0.77 27.11 -13.50
C GLN A 373 -0.53 27.65 -14.92
N ALA A 374 0.68 27.45 -15.45
CA ALA A 374 1.06 27.82 -16.81
C ALA A 374 0.20 27.09 -17.87
N LYS A 375 -0.04 25.79 -17.68
CA LYS A 375 -0.97 25.01 -18.50
C LYS A 375 -2.40 25.54 -18.40
N SER A 376 -2.86 25.87 -17.18
CA SER A 376 -4.21 26.42 -16.97
C SER A 376 -4.41 27.75 -17.70
N VAL A 377 -3.42 28.65 -17.69
CA VAL A 377 -3.51 29.94 -18.40
C VAL A 377 -3.55 29.72 -19.92
N LEU A 378 -2.75 28.79 -20.46
CA LEU A 378 -2.81 28.45 -21.89
C LEU A 378 -4.15 27.84 -22.28
N ALA A 379 -4.70 26.95 -21.45
CA ALA A 379 -5.98 26.28 -21.67
C ALA A 379 -7.19 27.22 -21.60
N GLU A 380 -7.04 28.45 -21.10
CA GLU A 380 -8.11 29.46 -21.19
C GLU A 380 -8.07 30.26 -22.49
N LYS A 381 -6.90 30.36 -23.12
CA LYS A 381 -6.73 31.04 -24.43
C LYS A 381 -6.88 30.08 -25.61
N LEU A 382 -6.54 28.81 -25.40
CA LEU A 382 -6.78 27.72 -26.34
C LEU A 382 -8.07 27.01 -25.93
N PRO A 383 -8.98 26.66 -26.84
CA PRO A 383 -10.14 25.82 -26.52
C PRO A 383 -9.69 24.36 -26.30
N ALA A 384 -8.88 24.13 -25.27
CA ALA A 384 -8.22 22.86 -24.94
C ALA A 384 -8.24 22.62 -23.43
N SER A 385 -8.17 21.37 -23.01
CA SER A 385 -8.06 21.01 -21.59
C SER A 385 -6.65 21.30 -21.06
N SER A 386 -6.52 21.70 -19.79
CA SER A 386 -5.19 21.89 -19.16
C SER A 386 -4.36 20.59 -19.11
N CYS A 387 -5.02 19.43 -19.11
CA CYS A 387 -4.39 18.11 -19.17
C CYS A 387 -3.87 17.76 -20.58
N SER A 388 -4.41 18.40 -21.63
CA SER A 388 -4.02 18.13 -23.01
C SER A 388 -2.84 18.98 -23.48
N ILE A 389 -2.36 19.89 -22.62
CA ILE A 389 -1.15 20.69 -22.85
C ILE A 389 0.03 20.00 -22.17
N ASP A 390 0.97 19.51 -22.98
CA ASP A 390 2.16 18.79 -22.54
C ASP A 390 3.43 19.61 -22.77
N ASN A 391 4.50 19.24 -22.06
CA ASN A 391 5.86 19.75 -22.26
C ASN A 391 6.03 21.27 -22.04
N VAL A 392 5.27 21.86 -21.12
CA VAL A 392 5.53 23.20 -20.60
C VAL A 392 6.73 23.12 -19.65
N VAL A 393 7.79 23.86 -19.96
CA VAL A 393 9.04 23.84 -19.18
C VAL A 393 9.21 25.15 -18.43
N ILE A 394 9.29 25.07 -17.11
CA ILE A 394 9.67 26.18 -16.23
C ILE A 394 11.19 26.13 -16.09
N LEU A 395 11.87 27.28 -16.25
CA LEU A 395 13.31 27.47 -16.11
C LEU A 395 13.62 28.53 -15.06
N GLY A 396 14.66 28.31 -14.26
CA GLY A 396 15.17 29.30 -13.28
C GLY A 396 14.56 29.18 -11.89
N SER A 397 14.51 30.30 -11.16
CA SER A 397 14.06 30.36 -9.78
C SER A 397 12.56 30.64 -9.69
N ILE A 398 11.83 29.65 -9.22
CA ILE A 398 10.36 29.64 -9.12
C ILE A 398 9.81 30.80 -8.27
N SER A 399 10.63 31.29 -7.38
CA SER A 399 10.21 32.27 -6.39
C SER A 399 10.09 33.67 -6.95
N ASN A 400 11.07 34.10 -7.75
CA ASN A 400 11.18 35.50 -8.20
C ASN A 400 11.46 35.66 -9.69
N ASP A 401 12.27 34.78 -10.30
CA ASP A 401 12.79 34.96 -11.65
C ASP A 401 12.79 33.61 -12.39
N TYR A 402 11.65 33.28 -13.01
CA TYR A 402 11.51 32.10 -13.84
C TYR A 402 11.09 32.46 -15.27
N LEU A 403 11.56 31.66 -16.22
CA LEU A 403 11.18 31.71 -17.62
C LEU A 403 10.29 30.50 -17.93
N ILE A 404 9.26 30.71 -18.75
CA ILE A 404 8.44 29.61 -19.27
C ILE A 404 8.84 29.36 -20.72
N GLU A 405 9.54 28.25 -20.98
CA GLU A 405 9.92 27.82 -22.32
C GLU A 405 8.77 27.00 -22.93
N LEU A 406 8.28 27.46 -24.09
CA LEU A 406 7.12 26.87 -24.77
C LEU A 406 7.46 26.21 -26.12
N ASP A 407 8.72 26.23 -26.53
CA ASP A 407 9.15 25.74 -27.85
C ASP A 407 8.87 24.25 -28.05
N LYS A 408 8.83 23.49 -26.96
CA LYS A 408 8.53 22.05 -26.95
C LYS A 408 7.09 21.73 -26.55
N THR A 409 6.29 22.74 -26.26
CA THR A 409 4.92 22.55 -25.80
C THR A 409 4.09 21.90 -26.90
N LEU A 410 3.40 20.84 -26.53
CA LEU A 410 2.52 20.08 -27.41
C LEU A 410 1.09 20.22 -26.92
N VAL A 411 0.14 20.38 -27.83
CA VAL A 411 -1.28 20.45 -27.53
C VAL A 411 -1.97 19.26 -28.17
N ARG A 412 -2.72 18.50 -27.37
CA ARG A 412 -3.60 17.40 -27.76
C ARG A 412 -5.06 17.81 -27.62
N GLU A 413 -5.95 17.05 -28.23
CA GLU A 413 -7.41 17.13 -27.99
C GLU A 413 -7.96 18.57 -28.00
N PHE A 414 -7.63 19.33 -29.04
CA PHE A 414 -8.09 20.72 -29.20
C PHE A 414 -8.96 20.84 -30.45
N ASP A 415 -9.98 21.68 -30.35
CA ASP A 415 -10.95 21.89 -31.43
C ASP A 415 -10.30 22.68 -32.58
N CYS A 416 -9.93 21.97 -33.65
CA CYS A 416 -9.36 22.56 -34.86
C CYS A 416 -9.82 21.82 -36.10
N ALA A 417 -9.48 22.35 -37.28
CA ALA A 417 -9.85 21.76 -38.56
C ALA A 417 -9.32 20.32 -38.77
N VAL A 418 -8.32 19.88 -38.00
CA VAL A 418 -7.74 18.54 -38.04
C VAL A 418 -7.85 17.88 -36.66
N VAL A 419 -8.93 17.13 -36.44
CA VAL A 419 -9.09 16.33 -35.21
C VAL A 419 -8.38 14.99 -35.41
N GLY A 420 -7.27 14.79 -34.72
CA GLY A 420 -6.55 13.52 -34.69
C GLY A 420 -7.01 12.58 -33.56
N PRO A 421 -6.52 11.32 -33.52
CA PRO A 421 -6.73 10.42 -32.39
C PRO A 421 -6.18 10.99 -31.08
N ALA A 422 -6.53 10.43 -29.91
CA ALA A 422 -6.10 10.94 -28.58
C ALA A 422 -4.57 11.04 -28.39
N THR A 423 -3.80 10.32 -29.21
CA THR A 423 -2.32 10.37 -29.24
C THR A 423 -1.76 11.45 -30.15
N PHE A 424 -2.59 12.10 -30.97
CA PHE A 424 -2.19 13.16 -31.88
C PHE A 424 -1.95 14.45 -31.12
N SER A 425 -0.76 15.01 -31.31
CA SER A 425 -0.34 16.27 -30.73
C SER A 425 0.25 17.18 -31.79
N GLN A 426 0.12 18.48 -31.58
CA GLN A 426 0.72 19.49 -32.46
C GLN A 426 1.52 20.52 -31.65
N PRO A 427 2.60 21.08 -32.21
CA PRO A 427 3.37 22.13 -31.55
C PRO A 427 2.51 23.36 -31.26
N LEU A 428 2.67 23.95 -30.08
CA LEU A 428 1.93 25.16 -29.68
C LEU A 428 2.09 26.30 -30.70
N ASN A 429 3.30 26.47 -31.25
CA ASN A 429 3.61 27.54 -32.19
C ASN A 429 2.85 27.42 -33.53
N ASP A 430 2.43 26.22 -33.90
CA ASP A 430 1.69 25.97 -35.14
C ASP A 430 0.19 26.30 -34.97
N ILE A 431 -0.31 26.24 -33.73
CA ILE A 431 -1.73 26.42 -33.40
C ILE A 431 -2.00 27.83 -32.87
N PHE A 432 -1.09 28.38 -32.07
CA PHE A 432 -1.28 29.61 -31.33
C PHE A 432 -0.50 30.78 -31.95
N HIS A 433 -1.23 31.64 -32.67
CA HIS A 433 -0.62 32.73 -33.45
C HIS A 433 -0.39 34.03 -32.67
N GLN A 434 -0.90 34.19 -31.44
CA GLN A 434 -0.75 35.41 -30.63
C GLN A 434 0.63 35.49 -29.93
N GLN A 435 1.69 35.56 -30.73
CA GLN A 435 3.08 35.57 -30.25
C GLN A 435 3.43 36.80 -29.39
N SER A 436 2.73 37.92 -29.55
CA SER A 436 2.90 39.10 -28.70
C SER A 436 2.46 38.85 -27.26
N TRP A 437 1.36 38.12 -27.08
CA TRP A 437 0.80 37.80 -25.77
C TRP A 437 1.72 36.80 -25.03
N LEU A 438 2.18 35.75 -25.72
CA LEU A 438 3.13 34.76 -25.16
C LEU A 438 4.39 35.41 -24.60
N LYS A 439 4.91 36.45 -25.27
CA LYS A 439 6.17 37.11 -24.90
C LYS A 439 6.01 38.18 -23.82
N LYS A 440 4.84 38.82 -23.70
CA LYS A 440 4.67 40.04 -22.86
C LYS A 440 3.70 39.87 -21.70
N GLU A 441 2.65 39.07 -21.89
CA GLU A 441 1.52 39.02 -20.97
C GLU A 441 1.44 37.67 -20.26
N TYR A 442 1.77 36.58 -20.95
CA TYR A 442 1.61 35.22 -20.43
C TYR A 442 2.29 34.98 -19.08
N VAL A 443 3.57 35.34 -18.93
CA VAL A 443 4.31 35.17 -17.66
C VAL A 443 3.68 36.00 -16.53
N ASN A 444 3.18 37.20 -16.85
CA ASN A 444 2.50 38.06 -15.88
C ASN A 444 1.13 37.48 -15.46
N GLU A 445 0.37 36.91 -16.41
CA GLU A 445 -0.90 36.24 -16.12
C GLU A 445 -0.67 35.01 -15.23
N VAL A 446 0.34 34.18 -15.53
CA VAL A 446 0.73 33.03 -14.69
C VAL A 446 1.12 33.50 -13.29
N SER A 447 1.95 34.54 -13.19
CA SER A 447 2.38 35.10 -11.90
C SER A 447 1.20 35.65 -11.09
N SER A 448 0.23 36.30 -11.75
CA SER A 448 -0.94 36.88 -11.07
C SER A 448 -1.84 35.84 -10.42
N ARG A 449 -1.93 34.61 -10.97
CA ARG A 449 -2.70 33.51 -10.36
C ARG A 449 -2.16 33.09 -9.00
N LYS A 450 -0.84 33.16 -8.82
CA LYS A 450 -0.21 32.91 -7.52
C LYS A 450 -0.82 33.84 -6.46
N HIS A 451 -0.89 35.13 -6.76
CA HIS A 451 -1.41 36.15 -5.84
C HIS A 451 -2.93 36.13 -5.65
N VAL A 452 -3.70 35.86 -6.71
CA VAL A 452 -5.17 35.77 -6.62
C VAL A 452 -5.59 34.61 -5.71
N ASN A 453 -4.87 33.49 -5.76
CA ASN A 453 -5.11 32.38 -4.85
C ASN A 453 -4.72 32.78 -3.42
N GLU A 454 -3.55 33.38 -3.20
CA GLU A 454 -3.09 33.82 -1.86
C GLU A 454 -4.05 34.82 -1.18
N MET A 455 -4.72 35.71 -1.94
CA MET A 455 -5.53 36.80 -1.37
C MET A 455 -7.02 36.46 -1.11
N ASN A 456 -7.61 35.50 -1.82
CA ASN A 456 -9.09 35.37 -1.86
C ASN A 456 -9.69 34.20 -1.06
N LEU A 457 -8.89 33.29 -0.48
CA LEU A 457 -9.42 32.10 0.20
C LEU A 457 -8.72 31.82 1.54
N ARG A 458 -9.46 31.24 2.49
CA ARG A 458 -8.89 30.78 3.79
C ARG A 458 -7.92 29.60 3.63
N HIS A 459 -7.95 28.87 2.50
CA HIS A 459 -7.15 27.65 2.25
C HIS A 459 -6.81 27.43 0.75
N PRO A 460 -6.06 28.33 0.07
CA PRO A 460 -6.21 28.45 -1.39
C PRO A 460 -5.44 27.44 -2.26
N THR A 461 -4.32 26.89 -1.79
CA THR A 461 -3.36 26.20 -2.68
C THR A 461 -2.91 24.82 -2.19
N TYR A 462 -3.41 24.33 -1.05
CA TYR A 462 -2.90 23.10 -0.45
C TYR A 462 -3.09 21.86 -1.32
N HIS A 463 -4.27 21.72 -1.95
CA HIS A 463 -4.54 20.63 -2.89
C HIS A 463 -3.67 20.71 -4.14
N LEU A 464 -3.39 21.92 -4.62
CA LEU A 464 -2.52 22.14 -5.78
C LEU A 464 -1.07 21.73 -5.46
N ILE A 465 -0.58 22.08 -4.27
CA ILE A 465 0.76 21.70 -3.78
C ILE A 465 0.82 20.18 -3.59
N GLY A 466 -0.16 19.59 -2.91
CA GLY A 466 -0.23 18.14 -2.70
C GLY A 466 -0.24 17.35 -4.02
N HIS A 467 -1.04 17.81 -4.99
CA HIS A 467 -1.07 17.24 -6.33
C HIS A 467 0.27 17.41 -7.08
N ALA A 468 0.90 18.58 -6.98
CA ALA A 468 2.19 18.87 -7.61
C ALA A 468 3.31 17.98 -7.06
N ILE A 469 3.40 17.81 -5.74
CA ILE A 469 4.35 16.91 -5.07
C ILE A 469 4.11 15.47 -5.53
N THR A 470 2.86 15.01 -5.44
CA THR A 470 2.44 13.65 -5.85
C THR A 470 2.84 13.35 -7.30
N THR A 471 2.56 14.28 -8.21
CA THR A 471 2.85 14.13 -9.63
C THR A 471 4.35 14.12 -9.89
N THR A 472 5.10 14.99 -9.21
CA THR A 472 6.57 15.05 -9.29
C THR A 472 7.18 13.75 -8.80
N LEU A 473 6.71 13.24 -7.66
CA LEU A 473 7.18 12.00 -7.07
C LEU A 473 6.83 10.78 -7.93
N ASN A 474 5.63 10.73 -8.50
CA ASN A 474 5.21 9.69 -9.44
C ASN A 474 6.11 9.65 -10.68
N TYR A 475 6.37 10.80 -11.31
CA TYR A 475 7.25 10.85 -12.48
C TYR A 475 8.70 10.53 -12.14
N TRP A 476 9.16 10.91 -10.95
CA TRP A 476 10.49 10.54 -10.47
C TRP A 476 10.62 9.04 -10.23
N TRP A 477 9.60 8.41 -9.64
CA TRP A 477 9.62 7.00 -9.25
C TRP A 477 9.37 6.04 -10.42
N ASN A 478 8.33 6.31 -11.21
CA ASN A 478 7.87 5.43 -12.29
C ASN A 478 8.41 5.81 -13.67
N GLY A 479 9.06 6.97 -13.80
CA GLY A 479 9.47 7.52 -15.09
C GLY A 479 8.31 8.10 -15.89
N LEU A 480 8.61 8.52 -17.12
CA LEU A 480 7.64 9.11 -18.05
C LEU A 480 7.48 8.23 -19.29
N SER A 481 6.37 8.39 -19.99
CA SER A 481 6.21 7.88 -21.35
C SER A 481 7.21 8.55 -22.31
N SER A 482 7.48 7.90 -23.45
CA SER A 482 8.66 8.12 -24.29
C SER A 482 8.86 9.51 -24.91
N ASN A 483 7.99 10.50 -24.66
CA ASN A 483 8.15 11.89 -25.15
C ASN A 483 7.70 12.98 -24.17
N ALA A 484 7.24 12.61 -22.97
CA ALA A 484 6.73 13.56 -22.01
C ALA A 484 7.87 14.22 -21.22
N ILE A 485 7.75 15.53 -20.99
CA ILE A 485 8.67 16.34 -20.21
C ILE A 485 7.87 16.97 -19.07
N PHE A 486 8.46 17.01 -17.87
CA PHE A 486 7.94 17.79 -16.75
C PHE A 486 9.04 18.67 -16.17
N SER A 487 8.60 19.72 -15.49
CA SER A 487 9.50 20.63 -14.78
C SER A 487 9.78 20.09 -13.38
N ALA A 488 11.06 20.03 -13.01
CA ALA A 488 11.53 19.86 -11.64
C ALA A 488 12.78 20.71 -11.42
N THR A 489 12.92 21.35 -10.26
CA THR A 489 14.16 22.06 -9.89
C THR A 489 15.18 21.04 -9.41
N LEU A 490 16.38 21.04 -9.99
CA LEU A 490 17.49 20.22 -9.51
C LEU A 490 18.75 21.07 -9.34
N ILE A 491 19.73 20.48 -8.70
CA ILE A 491 21.03 21.08 -8.46
C ILE A 491 21.91 20.91 -9.68
N SER A 492 22.48 22.02 -10.16
CA SER A 492 23.29 22.01 -11.38
C SER A 492 24.66 21.36 -11.16
N ASP A 493 25.06 20.49 -12.09
CA ASP A 493 26.40 19.89 -12.15
C ASP A 493 27.37 20.68 -13.05
N GLY A 494 26.91 21.81 -13.61
CA GLY A 494 27.72 22.72 -14.43
C GLY A 494 28.07 22.22 -15.84
N LYS A 495 27.53 21.07 -16.29
CA LYS A 495 27.92 20.45 -17.59
C LYS A 495 27.23 21.02 -18.82
N GLN A 496 26.26 21.92 -18.68
CA GLN A 496 25.67 22.64 -19.81
C GLN A 496 25.94 24.14 -19.68
N ASN A 497 26.45 24.74 -20.77
CA ASN A 497 26.76 26.16 -20.90
C ASN A 497 25.54 27.05 -20.61
N SER A 498 25.31 27.37 -19.35
CA SER A 498 24.48 28.51 -18.94
C SER A 498 25.17 29.20 -17.78
N SER A 499 25.85 30.29 -18.09
CA SER A 499 26.58 31.15 -17.17
C SER A 499 25.64 32.05 -16.38
N VAL A 500 24.72 31.51 -15.56
CA VAL A 500 23.99 32.26 -14.51
C VAL A 500 23.52 31.26 -13.43
N PHE A 501 24.11 31.35 -12.22
CA PHE A 501 23.69 30.79 -10.92
C PHE A 501 23.05 29.37 -10.83
N ASN A 502 23.91 28.41 -10.44
CA ASN A 502 23.79 27.08 -9.78
C ASN A 502 22.48 26.33 -9.44
N LEU A 503 21.28 26.73 -9.84
CA LEU A 503 20.06 25.92 -9.66
C LEU A 503 19.14 26.13 -10.85
N ASN A 504 19.22 25.24 -11.82
CA ASN A 504 18.32 25.23 -12.96
C ASN A 504 17.40 24.02 -12.83
N SER A 505 16.13 24.21 -13.14
CA SER A 505 15.24 23.10 -13.48
C SER A 505 15.74 22.41 -14.75
N PHE A 506 15.96 21.10 -14.69
CA PHE A 506 16.54 20.36 -15.80
C PHE A 506 15.49 19.67 -16.65
N ARG A 507 15.82 19.51 -17.94
CA ARG A 507 15.12 18.61 -18.86
C ARG A 507 15.35 17.14 -18.47
N LEU A 508 14.34 16.49 -17.91
CA LEU A 508 14.32 15.03 -17.66
C LEU A 508 13.97 14.22 -18.93
N GLN A 509 14.66 14.48 -20.05
CA GLN A 509 14.57 13.61 -21.24
C GLN A 509 15.94 13.07 -21.68
N SER A 510 17.06 13.69 -21.30
CA SER A 510 18.40 13.18 -21.66
C SER A 510 19.12 12.39 -20.56
N ALA A 511 18.63 12.44 -19.30
CA ALA A 511 19.20 11.64 -18.22
C ALA A 511 18.82 10.15 -18.35
N LEU A 512 17.60 9.85 -18.80
CA LEU A 512 17.07 8.48 -18.97
C LEU A 512 17.73 7.69 -20.12
N ASN A 513 18.18 8.35 -21.18
CA ASN A 513 18.87 7.64 -22.28
C ASN A 513 20.34 7.33 -21.95
N SER A 514 20.88 7.84 -20.84
CA SER A 514 22.16 7.39 -20.27
C SER A 514 21.99 6.35 -19.15
N LEU A 515 20.75 6.04 -18.76
CA LEU A 515 20.39 5.14 -17.66
C LEU A 515 20.25 3.66 -18.07
N GLU A 516 20.40 3.30 -19.36
CA GLU A 516 20.48 1.89 -19.78
C GLU A 516 21.83 1.21 -19.46
N ALA A 517 22.80 1.93 -18.89
CA ALA A 517 24.05 1.34 -18.46
C ALA A 517 24.20 1.41 -16.93
N LYS A 518 23.90 0.27 -16.28
CA LYS A 518 24.23 -0.13 -14.89
C LYS A 518 23.17 0.14 -13.82
N VAL A 519 22.20 -0.76 -13.77
CA VAL A 519 21.66 -1.27 -12.49
C VAL A 519 22.08 -2.74 -12.40
N PRO A 520 23.01 -3.15 -11.50
CA PRO A 520 23.02 -4.52 -11.02
C PRO A 520 22.03 -4.64 -9.85
N VAL A 521 21.17 -5.66 -9.97
CA VAL A 521 20.29 -6.35 -8.98
C VAL A 521 20.24 -5.77 -7.56
#